data_AF-A0A969AP10-F1
#
_entry.id   AF-A0A969AP10-F1
#
_cell.length_a   1.000
_cell.length_b   1.000
_cell.length_c   1.000
_cell.angle_alpha   90.00
_cell.angle_beta   90.00
_cell.angle_gamma   90.00
#
_symmetry.space_group_name_H-M   'P 1'
#
loop_
_entity.id
_entity.type
_entity.pdbx_description
1 polymer ?
#
loop_
_entity_poly.entity_id
_entity_poly.type
_entity_poly.pdbx_seq_one_letter_code
_entity_poly.pdbx_strand_id
1 'polypeptide(L)'
;MLLVAISLFGSIFYGIIAFLKASHAYQTALDSVQTNEKVKALIGEPIEAGFWVSGEVELSGSSGAADLTLPVTGPKGAGTVYVVGRKTDGAWHYSTLTFRPKAIAPSTEEPTIDLLPAAP
;
A
#
# COMPACT_ATOMS: atom_id res chain seq x y z
N MET A 1 -13.44 32.89 3.16
CA MET A 1 -12.35 32.28 3.96
C MET A 1 -12.53 30.78 4.17
N LEU A 2 -13.72 30.28 4.55
CA LEU A 2 -13.97 28.82 4.70
C LEU A 2 -13.76 28.02 3.40
N LEU A 3 -14.21 28.52 2.24
CA LEU A 3 -14.01 27.88 0.94
C LEU A 3 -12.53 27.81 0.51
N VAL A 4 -11.73 28.82 0.87
CA VAL A 4 -10.29 28.86 0.58
C VAL A 4 -9.56 27.88 1.49
N ALA A 5 -9.93 27.78 2.78
CA ALA A 5 -9.35 26.83 3.72
C ALA A 5 -9.64 25.37 3.33
N ILE A 6 -10.86 25.04 2.89
CA ILE A 6 -11.22 23.69 2.41
C ILE A 6 -10.47 23.34 1.12
N SER A 7 -10.35 24.30 0.18
CA SER A 7 -9.58 24.11 -1.06
C SER A 7 -8.08 23.90 -0.79
N LEU A 8 -7.50 24.62 0.17
CA LEU A 8 -6.11 24.44 0.59
C LEU A 8 -5.88 23.09 1.30
N PHE A 9 -6.80 22.68 2.17
CA PHE A 9 -6.71 21.38 2.84
C PHE A 9 -6.86 20.21 1.86
N GLY A 10 -7.82 20.30 0.94
CA GLY A 10 -8.02 19.28 -0.10
C GLY A 10 -6.82 19.13 -1.03
N SER A 11 -6.18 20.25 -1.41
CA SER A 11 -4.99 20.23 -2.28
C SER A 11 -3.73 19.69 -1.59
N ILE A 12 -3.51 20.02 -0.32
CA ILE A 12 -2.41 19.43 0.48
C ILE A 12 -2.64 17.93 0.66
N PHE A 13 -3.85 17.52 1.02
CA PHE A 13 -4.20 16.10 1.21
C PHE A 13 -4.05 15.30 -0.10
N TYR A 14 -4.52 15.86 -1.22
CA TYR A 14 -4.34 15.26 -2.54
C TYR A 14 -2.86 15.20 -2.94
N GLY A 15 -2.07 16.22 -2.62
CA GLY A 15 -0.63 16.26 -2.86
C GLY A 15 0.13 15.16 -2.11
N ILE A 16 -0.23 14.93 -0.83
CA ILE A 16 0.32 13.83 -0.03
C ILE A 16 -0.05 12.48 -0.66
N ILE A 17 -1.32 12.25 -0.99
CA ILE A 17 -1.74 11.00 -1.64
C ILE A 17 -1.03 10.79 -2.99
N ALA A 18 -0.90 11.83 -3.81
CA ALA A 18 -0.18 11.74 -5.08
C ALA A 18 1.30 11.39 -4.86
N PHE A 19 1.93 11.99 -3.85
CA PHE A 19 3.30 11.67 -3.47
C PHE A 19 3.46 10.23 -2.98
N LEU A 20 2.51 9.73 -2.18
CA LEU A 20 2.46 8.33 -1.75
C LEU A 20 2.31 7.38 -2.94
N LYS A 21 1.40 7.69 -3.89
CA LYS A 21 1.19 6.87 -5.11
C LYS A 21 2.38 6.92 -6.07
N ALA A 22 3.13 8.02 -6.07
CA ALA A 22 4.36 8.15 -6.83
C ALA A 22 5.56 7.45 -6.15
N SER A 23 5.43 7.04 -4.88
CA SER A 23 6.51 6.35 -4.18
C SER A 23 6.75 4.97 -4.79
N HIS A 24 8.03 4.60 -4.84
CA HIS A 24 8.44 3.28 -5.31
C HIS A 24 7.79 2.16 -4.47
N ALA A 25 7.63 2.40 -3.16
CA ALA A 25 6.94 1.50 -2.23
C ALA A 25 5.51 1.17 -2.66
N TYR A 26 4.73 2.17 -3.06
CA TYR A 26 3.36 1.96 -3.53
C TYR A 26 3.30 1.16 -4.82
N GLN A 27 4.15 1.50 -5.80
CA GLN A 27 4.19 0.80 -7.09
C GLN A 27 4.62 -0.65 -6.91
N THR A 28 5.69 -0.91 -6.14
CA THR A 28 6.14 -2.26 -5.81
C THR A 28 5.03 -3.07 -5.13
N ALA A 29 4.32 -2.46 -4.18
CA ALA A 29 3.23 -3.13 -3.49
C ALA A 29 2.07 -3.49 -4.42
N LEU A 30 1.63 -2.55 -5.26
CA LEU A 30 0.55 -2.80 -6.20
C LEU A 30 0.94 -3.86 -7.24
N ASP A 31 2.15 -3.78 -7.77
CA ASP A 31 2.67 -4.75 -8.75
C ASP A 31 2.80 -6.15 -8.13
N SER A 32 3.30 -6.25 -6.89
CA SER A 32 3.40 -7.54 -6.18
C SER A 32 2.04 -8.20 -5.98
N VAL A 33 0.98 -7.41 -5.75
CA VAL A 33 -0.38 -7.89 -5.54
C VAL A 33 -1.03 -8.26 -6.88
N GLN A 34 -0.78 -7.48 -7.93
CA GLN A 34 -1.26 -7.73 -9.28
C GLN A 34 -0.57 -8.90 -9.97
N THR A 35 0.66 -9.25 -9.58
CA THR A 35 1.41 -10.37 -10.15
C THR A 35 1.25 -11.67 -9.36
N ASN A 36 0.78 -11.61 -8.11
CA ASN A 36 0.66 -12.79 -7.26
C ASN A 36 -0.60 -13.61 -7.55
N GLU A 37 -0.43 -14.81 -8.09
CA GLU A 37 -1.51 -15.75 -8.42
C GLU A 37 -2.42 -16.11 -7.23
N LYS A 38 -1.89 -16.18 -6.00
CA LYS A 38 -2.72 -16.43 -4.80
C LYS A 38 -3.66 -15.26 -4.52
N VAL A 39 -3.19 -14.03 -4.72
CA VAL A 39 -4.01 -12.83 -4.52
C VAL A 39 -5.08 -12.75 -5.60
N LYS A 40 -4.73 -12.97 -6.87
CA LYS A 40 -5.70 -13.06 -7.98
C LYS A 40 -6.75 -14.14 -7.74
N ALA A 41 -6.36 -15.29 -7.22
CA ALA A 41 -7.30 -16.36 -6.88
C ALA A 41 -8.28 -15.93 -5.77
N LEU A 42 -7.80 -15.18 -4.77
CA LEU A 42 -8.58 -14.71 -3.62
C LEU A 42 -9.55 -13.58 -3.96
N ILE A 43 -9.09 -12.51 -4.61
CA ILE A 43 -9.90 -11.28 -4.84
C ILE A 43 -10.32 -11.06 -6.30
N GLY A 44 -9.80 -11.87 -7.24
CA GLY A 44 -10.13 -11.78 -8.67
C GLY A 44 -9.35 -10.69 -9.41
N GLU A 45 -9.48 -10.67 -10.74
CA GLU A 45 -8.90 -9.65 -11.63
C GLU A 45 -10.01 -8.89 -12.37
N PRO A 46 -9.88 -7.58 -12.61
CA PRO A 46 -8.72 -6.74 -12.30
C PRO A 46 -8.62 -6.36 -10.82
N ILE A 47 -7.38 -6.27 -10.30
CA ILE A 47 -7.11 -5.79 -8.94
C ILE A 47 -6.86 -4.28 -9.00
N GLU A 48 -7.72 -3.53 -8.34
CA GLU A 48 -7.64 -2.07 -8.24
C GLU A 48 -7.24 -1.64 -6.83
N ALA A 49 -6.33 -0.67 -6.75
CA ALA A 49 -6.05 0.03 -5.51
C ALA A 49 -7.27 0.88 -5.11
N GLY A 50 -7.61 0.83 -3.82
CA GLY A 50 -8.68 1.65 -3.25
C GLY A 50 -8.42 3.14 -3.40
N PHE A 51 -9.50 3.92 -3.31
CA PHE A 51 -9.46 5.38 -3.51
C PHE A 51 -8.57 6.12 -2.50
N TRP A 52 -8.50 5.57 -1.28
CA TRP A 52 -7.73 6.05 -0.15
C TRP A 52 -6.52 5.14 0.10
N VAL A 53 -5.37 5.77 0.31
CA VAL A 53 -4.17 5.15 0.86
C VAL A 53 -3.94 5.81 2.20
N SER A 54 -3.77 5.01 3.25
CA SER A 54 -3.45 5.52 4.59
C SER A 54 -2.07 5.06 4.99
N GLY A 55 -1.35 5.91 5.69
CA GLY A 55 0.01 5.60 6.08
C GLY A 55 0.83 6.85 6.23
N GLU A 56 2.07 6.65 6.64
CA GLU A 56 3.04 7.71 6.85
C GLU A 56 4.29 7.40 6.04
N VAL A 57 4.74 8.40 5.28
CA VAL A 57 6.03 8.33 4.61
C VAL A 57 6.84 9.50 5.11
N GLU A 58 7.89 9.16 5.84
CA GLU A 58 8.87 10.11 6.32
C GLU A 58 10.09 10.03 5.41
N LEU A 59 10.48 11.16 4.81
CA LEU A 59 11.67 11.25 3.97
C LEU A 59 12.56 12.37 4.48
N SER A 60 13.77 12.01 4.90
CA SER A 60 14.79 12.92 5.39
C SER A 60 16.07 12.70 4.57
N GLY A 61 16.14 13.37 3.42
CA GLY A 61 17.30 13.35 2.52
C GLY A 61 17.59 11.95 1.95
N SER A 62 18.72 11.37 2.35
CA SER A 62 19.15 10.01 1.96
C SER A 62 18.47 8.89 2.77
N SER A 63 17.76 9.26 3.84
CA SER A 63 17.06 8.33 4.73
C SER A 63 15.54 8.52 4.68
N GLY A 64 14.80 7.50 5.07
CA GLY A 64 13.34 7.58 5.15
C GLY A 64 12.69 6.33 5.72
N ALA A 65 11.41 6.43 6.01
CA ALA A 65 10.55 5.33 6.40
C ALA A 65 9.23 5.44 5.65
N ALA A 66 8.64 4.31 5.32
CA ALA A 66 7.33 4.20 4.73
C ALA A 66 6.56 3.13 5.48
N ASP A 67 5.44 3.51 6.08
CA ASP A 67 4.42 2.59 6.57
C ASP A 67 3.15 2.91 5.81
N LEU A 68 2.80 2.05 4.85
CA LEU A 68 1.68 2.25 3.95
C LEU A 68 0.71 1.09 4.06
N THR A 69 -0.56 1.46 4.21
CA THR A 69 -1.70 0.58 4.16
C THR A 69 -2.50 0.92 2.91
N LEU A 70 -2.48 -0.02 1.96
CA LEU A 70 -3.18 0.10 0.68
C LEU A 70 -4.35 -0.88 0.66
N PRO A 71 -5.61 -0.43 0.80
CA PRO A 71 -6.75 -1.27 0.48
C PRO A 71 -6.73 -1.61 -1.01
N VAL A 72 -7.00 -2.86 -1.35
CA VAL A 72 -7.15 -3.31 -2.74
C VAL A 72 -8.45 -4.07 -2.90
N THR A 73 -9.04 -3.98 -4.08
CA THR A 73 -10.35 -4.53 -4.40
C THR A 73 -10.31 -5.23 -5.74
N GLY A 74 -10.98 -6.36 -5.82
CA GLY A 74 -11.22 -7.08 -7.07
C GLY A 74 -12.66 -7.59 -7.13
N PRO A 75 -13.08 -8.18 -8.25
CA PRO A 75 -14.47 -8.60 -8.45
C PRO A 75 -14.93 -9.73 -7.53
N LYS A 76 -14.02 -10.49 -6.91
CA LYS A 76 -14.36 -11.58 -5.96
C LYS A 76 -14.29 -11.15 -4.50
N GLY A 77 -13.65 -10.02 -4.19
CA GLY A 77 -13.47 -9.57 -2.81
C GLY A 77 -12.54 -8.39 -2.64
N ALA A 78 -12.20 -8.10 -1.39
CA ALA A 78 -11.31 -7.00 -1.02
C ALA A 78 -10.22 -7.49 -0.06
N GLY A 79 -9.13 -6.75 -0.01
CA GLY A 79 -8.04 -6.98 0.93
C GLY A 79 -7.30 -5.69 1.26
N THR A 80 -6.28 -5.81 2.09
CA THR A 80 -5.45 -4.71 2.54
C THR A 80 -3.99 -5.15 2.47
N VAL A 81 -3.19 -4.35 1.80
CA VAL A 81 -1.76 -4.55 1.62
C VAL A 81 -1.05 -3.68 2.63
N TYR A 82 -0.20 -4.28 3.44
CA TYR A 82 0.65 -3.61 4.41
C TYR A 82 2.08 -3.59 3.88
N VAL A 83 2.64 -2.39 3.80
CA VAL A 83 3.97 -2.12 3.26
C VAL A 83 4.74 -1.37 4.33
N VAL A 84 5.80 -1.96 4.85
CA VAL A 84 6.74 -1.27 5.74
C VAL A 84 8.11 -1.33 5.10
N GLY A 85 8.71 -0.17 4.87
CA GLY A 85 10.05 -0.06 4.30
C GLY A 85 10.83 1.10 4.90
N ARG A 86 12.15 0.97 4.91
CA ARG A 86 13.08 2.04 5.26
C ARG A 86 13.99 2.34 4.10
N LYS A 87 14.19 3.62 3.84
CA LYS A 87 15.18 4.11 2.90
C LYS A 87 16.48 4.37 3.67
N THR A 88 17.59 3.79 3.23
CA THR A 88 18.93 4.00 3.81
C THR A 88 19.90 4.17 2.65
N ASP A 89 20.74 5.22 2.73
CA ASP A 89 21.71 5.57 1.68
C ASP A 89 21.12 5.68 0.26
N GLY A 90 19.88 6.20 0.15
CA GLY A 90 19.22 6.33 -1.14
C GLY A 90 18.46 5.08 -1.61
N ALA A 91 18.71 3.91 -1.02
CA ALA A 91 18.09 2.63 -1.38
C ALA A 91 16.91 2.28 -0.46
N TRP A 92 15.86 1.67 -1.02
CA TRP A 92 14.70 1.21 -0.26
C TRP A 92 14.86 -0.25 0.15
N HIS A 93 14.70 -0.50 1.45
CA HIS A 93 14.63 -1.83 2.04
C HIS A 93 13.23 -2.05 2.61
N TYR A 94 12.49 -3.00 2.08
CA TYR A 94 11.17 -3.35 2.56
C TYR A 94 11.30 -4.44 3.63
N SER A 95 10.80 -4.17 4.83
CA SER A 95 10.75 -5.14 5.94
C SER A 95 9.46 -5.94 5.95
N THR A 96 8.37 -5.34 5.46
CA THR A 96 7.06 -5.97 5.41
C THR A 96 6.42 -5.68 4.06
N LEU A 97 6.02 -6.72 3.35
CA LEU A 97 5.12 -6.60 2.21
C LEU A 97 4.12 -7.74 2.31
N THR A 98 2.92 -7.46 2.80
CA THR A 98 1.94 -8.50 3.11
C THR A 98 0.58 -8.13 2.59
N PHE A 99 -0.06 -9.06 1.90
CA PHE A 99 -1.48 -8.97 1.58
C PHE A 99 -2.31 -9.70 2.64
N ARG A 100 -3.28 -8.99 3.23
CA ARG A 100 -4.32 -9.55 4.09
C ARG A 100 -5.68 -9.48 3.39
N PRO A 101 -6.33 -10.61 3.08
CA PRO A 101 -7.70 -10.57 2.59
C PRO A 101 -8.63 -10.06 3.69
N LYS A 102 -9.65 -9.27 3.35
CA LYS A 102 -10.69 -8.85 4.28
C LYS A 102 -11.56 -10.07 4.61
N ALA A 103 -11.20 -10.81 5.66
CA ALA A 103 -11.92 -12.01 6.06
C ALA A 103 -13.38 -11.68 6.39
N ILE A 104 -14.31 -12.46 5.82
CA ILE A 104 -15.73 -12.45 6.16
C ILE A 104 -15.98 -13.55 7.23
N ALA A 105 -15.12 -13.69 8.23
CA ALA A 105 -15.36 -14.56 9.39
C ALA A 105 -14.29 -14.34 10.48
N PRO A 106 -14.64 -14.47 11.78
CA PRO A 106 -13.72 -14.25 12.88
C PRO A 106 -12.75 -15.42 13.02
N SER A 107 -11.46 -15.10 13.06
CA SER A 107 -10.39 -15.83 13.74
C SER A 107 -10.29 -17.34 13.50
N THR A 108 -9.41 -17.75 12.59
CA THR A 108 -8.41 -18.82 12.81
C THR A 108 -7.33 -18.64 11.74
N GLU A 109 -6.16 -18.16 12.15
CA GLU A 109 -4.92 -17.98 11.34
C GLU A 109 -5.11 -17.29 9.98
N GLU A 110 -4.97 -15.95 9.96
CA GLU A 110 -5.02 -15.14 8.74
C GLU A 110 -3.94 -15.59 7.74
N PRO A 111 -4.28 -15.98 6.49
CA PRO A 111 -3.31 -16.29 5.46
C PRO A 111 -2.59 -15.00 5.06
N THR A 112 -1.50 -14.71 5.76
CA THR A 112 -0.55 -13.65 5.46
C THR A 112 0.27 -14.13 4.26
N ILE A 113 -0.03 -13.58 3.09
CA ILE A 113 0.80 -13.83 1.91
C ILE A 113 1.99 -12.88 2.02
N ASP A 114 3.16 -13.44 2.29
CA ASP A 114 4.43 -12.73 2.18
C ASP A 114 4.71 -12.47 0.69
N LEU A 115 4.88 -11.19 0.38
CA LEU A 115 5.15 -10.68 -0.96
C LEU A 115 6.60 -10.19 -1.07
N LEU A 116 7.41 -10.31 -0.02
CA LEU A 116 8.82 -9.96 -0.11
C LEU A 116 9.48 -10.77 -1.24
N PRO A 117 10.20 -10.11 -2.16
CA PRO A 117 11.00 -10.84 -3.12
C PRO A 117 11.99 -11.71 -2.35
N ALA A 118 12.05 -13.01 -2.69
CA ALA A 118 13.05 -13.90 -2.12
C ALA A 118 14.43 -13.24 -2.30
N ALA A 119 15.16 -13.07 -1.20
CA ALA A 119 16.52 -12.54 -1.26
C ALA A 119 17.35 -13.38 -2.26
N PRO A 120 18.19 -12.75 -3.09
CA PRO A 120 19.08 -13.46 -4.00
C PRO A 120 20.08 -14.35 -3.26
#